data_AF-A0A6D2HIG1-F1
#
_entry.id   AF-A0A6D2HIG1-F1
#
_cell.length_a   1.000
_cell.length_b   1.000
_cell.length_c   1.000
_cell.angle_alpha   90.00
_cell.angle_beta   90.00
_cell.angle_gamma   90.00
#
_symmetry.space_group_name_H-M   'P 1'
#
loop_
_entity.id
_entity.type
_entity.pdbx_description
1 polymer ?
#
loop_
_entity_poly.entity_id
_entity_poly.type
_entity_poly.pdbx_seq_one_letter_code
_entity_poly.pdbx_strand_id
1 'polypeptide(L)'
;MEIRYYVGNPVLPQWILLPPPPLPTETEESPFVYTFSDSGLVTRKHNNGAILGYKVVRKNSRARPWSFEIFSSDTGKWSVTQVTCPGPHGGFLLNTSNPVSFNGKLHWLDLSRRVIVHDFFSHDKQARAISLPDNLKCLPAFTIKNTPCGKMICTTSQGYFVLIDVGFIKEVNSYNVRVWRLKSDSWSWDHALEINMASVGLGPSCVPMAIDIEVIYLWDLQSKCFVACNLRTLAKSYGARKVGTPVNSNPFETRETVYKEDDFRSEHLSFLSHFVPSLQVLPTTLRKPKMIYI
;
A
#
# COMPACT_ATOMS: atom_id res chain seq x y z
N MET A 1 9.21 -2.97 24.25
CA MET A 1 9.46 -1.88 23.27
C MET A 1 8.15 -1.15 23.04
N GLU A 2 8.15 0.18 23.11
CA GLU A 2 6.94 0.99 22.90
C GLU A 2 6.81 1.34 21.40
N ILE A 3 5.68 1.01 20.78
CA ILE A 3 5.38 1.38 19.38
C ILE A 3 4.53 2.64 19.42
N ARG A 4 4.98 3.67 18.69
CA ARG A 4 4.25 4.94 18.53
C ARG A 4 3.65 5.02 17.15
N TYR A 5 2.46 5.60 17.08
CA TYR A 5 1.71 5.83 15.85
C TYR A 5 1.51 7.32 15.65
N TYR A 6 1.81 7.78 14.45
CA TYR A 6 1.54 9.14 14.01
C TYR A 6 0.55 9.10 12.85
N VAL A 7 -0.37 10.05 12.85
CA VAL A 7 -1.28 10.32 11.73
C VAL A 7 -0.90 11.68 11.18
N GLY A 8 -0.56 11.74 9.89
CA GLY A 8 -0.06 12.97 9.27
C GLY A 8 -0.80 13.38 8.02
N ASN A 9 -0.93 14.69 7.85
CA ASN A 9 -1.30 15.30 6.58
C ASN A 9 -0.01 15.63 5.80
N PRO A 10 0.30 14.91 4.70
CA PRO A 10 1.54 15.12 3.95
C PRO A 10 1.64 16.50 3.29
N VAL A 11 0.50 17.17 3.05
CA VAL A 11 0.45 18.48 2.39
C VAL A 11 0.71 19.62 3.38
N LEU A 12 0.30 19.45 4.64
CA LEU A 12 0.38 20.48 5.68
C LEU A 12 1.52 20.26 6.69
N PRO A 13 2.53 19.45 6.36
CA PRO A 13 3.47 18.79 7.29
C PRO A 13 3.03 18.63 8.75
N GLN A 14 1.75 18.29 8.97
CA GLN A 14 1.17 18.19 10.31
C GLN A 14 1.09 16.74 10.74
N TRP A 15 1.55 16.45 11.96
CA TRP A 15 1.56 15.10 12.53
C TRP A 15 0.94 15.11 13.91
N ILE A 16 0.06 14.13 14.16
CA ILE A 16 -0.58 13.92 15.45
C ILE A 16 -0.08 12.61 16.01
N LEU A 17 0.53 12.65 17.20
CA LEU A 17 0.89 11.46 17.96
C LEU A 17 -0.39 10.86 18.57
N LEU A 18 -0.61 9.57 18.33
CA LEU A 18 -1.70 8.82 18.95
C LEU A 18 -1.31 8.35 20.36
N PRO A 19 -2.29 8.15 21.26
CA PRO A 19 -2.03 7.45 22.51
C PRO A 19 -1.44 6.06 22.23
N PRO A 20 -0.64 5.52 23.17
CA PRO A 20 -0.05 4.20 23.00
C PRO A 20 -1.16 3.15 22.83
N PRO A 21 -0.97 2.17 21.94
CA PRO A 21 -1.89 1.05 21.84
C PRO A 21 -1.88 0.21 23.13
N PRO A 22 -2.90 -0.64 23.35
CA PRO A 22 -2.92 -1.56 24.48
C PRO A 22 -1.64 -2.40 24.50
N LEU A 23 -1.08 -2.60 25.70
CA LEU A 23 0.03 -3.53 25.86
C LEU A 23 -0.48 -4.96 25.57
N PRO A 24 0.32 -5.79 24.88
CA PRO A 24 -0.02 -7.20 24.76
C PRO A 24 -0.14 -7.77 26.18
N THR A 25 -1.24 -8.44 26.50
CA THR A 25 -1.30 -9.29 27.69
C THR A 25 -0.22 -10.34 27.54
N GLU A 26 0.74 -10.36 28.47
CA GLU A 26 1.76 -11.40 28.59
C GLU A 26 1.08 -12.74 28.88
N THR A 27 0.64 -13.45 27.85
CA THR A 27 0.36 -14.88 27.96
C THR A 27 1.70 -15.60 27.86
N GLU A 28 2.05 -16.34 28.92
CA GLU A 28 3.37 -16.93 29.24
C GLU A 28 4.03 -17.86 28.19
N GLU A 29 3.51 -18.01 26.97
CA GLU A 29 3.96 -19.05 26.04
C GLU A 29 4.62 -18.57 24.73
N SER A 30 5.08 -17.31 24.62
CA SER A 30 5.92 -16.97 23.47
C SER A 30 6.91 -15.81 23.69
N PRO A 31 8.23 -16.05 23.63
CA PRO A 31 9.25 -15.00 23.68
C PRO A 31 9.33 -14.14 22.41
N PHE A 32 8.51 -14.40 21.38
CA PHE A 32 8.46 -13.60 20.17
C PHE A 32 7.36 -12.54 20.26
N VAL A 33 7.71 -11.47 20.97
CA VAL A 33 7.00 -10.20 21.05
C VAL A 33 6.80 -9.62 19.63
N TYR A 34 5.66 -8.96 19.39
CA TYR A 34 5.16 -8.35 18.13
C TYR A 34 4.35 -9.26 17.19
N THR A 35 3.11 -9.57 17.57
CA THR A 35 2.18 -10.36 16.76
C THR A 35 1.38 -9.54 15.72
N PHE A 36 1.61 -8.23 15.58
CA PHE A 36 0.91 -7.41 14.58
C PHE A 36 1.63 -7.44 13.24
N SER A 37 0.99 -8.03 12.22
CA SER A 37 1.56 -8.14 10.88
C SER A 37 1.17 -6.99 9.97
N ASP A 38 0.18 -6.18 10.34
CA ASP A 38 -0.36 -5.20 9.42
C ASP A 38 -0.98 -4.01 10.13
N SER A 39 -0.92 -2.85 9.48
CA SER A 39 -1.58 -1.64 9.94
C SER A 39 -2.16 -0.86 8.78
N GLY A 40 -3.33 -0.27 9.00
CA GLY A 40 -4.00 0.55 8.00
C GLY A 40 -4.67 1.76 8.61
N LEU A 41 -4.85 2.79 7.78
CA LEU A 41 -5.67 3.95 8.12
C LEU A 41 -6.93 3.93 7.29
N VAL A 42 -8.07 4.12 7.94
CA VAL A 42 -9.33 4.28 7.24
C VAL A 42 -9.99 5.60 7.62
N THR A 43 -10.48 6.32 6.63
CA THR A 43 -11.11 7.63 6.81
C THR A 43 -12.58 7.57 6.40
N ARG A 44 -13.44 8.17 7.22
CA ARG A 44 -14.85 8.42 6.90
C ARG A 44 -14.96 9.85 6.39
N LYS A 45 -15.53 10.03 5.20
CA LYS A 45 -15.67 11.33 4.55
C LYS A 45 -17.14 11.68 4.36
N HIS A 46 -17.44 12.97 4.36
CA HIS A 46 -18.72 13.51 3.92
C HIS A 46 -18.75 13.62 2.38
N ASN A 47 -19.92 13.82 1.78
CA ASN A 47 -20.11 13.90 0.33
C ASN A 47 -19.29 15.02 -0.34
N ASN A 48 -18.96 16.08 0.40
CA ASN A 48 -18.10 17.18 -0.05
C ASN A 48 -16.59 16.89 0.10
N GLY A 49 -16.21 15.66 0.46
CA GLY A 49 -14.81 15.25 0.64
C GLY A 49 -14.19 15.56 2.01
N ALA A 50 -14.89 16.29 2.89
CA ALA A 50 -14.40 16.60 4.23
C ALA A 50 -14.26 15.32 5.08
N ILE A 51 -13.15 15.19 5.82
CA ILE A 51 -12.92 14.05 6.72
C ILE A 51 -13.76 14.27 7.98
N LEU A 52 -14.66 13.32 8.27
CA LEU A 52 -15.49 13.29 9.47
C LEU A 52 -14.81 12.56 10.64
N GLY A 53 -13.92 11.64 10.32
CA GLY A 53 -13.19 10.85 11.31
C GLY A 53 -12.28 9.84 10.66
N TYR A 54 -11.40 9.25 11.46
CA TYR A 54 -10.46 8.23 11.02
C TYR A 54 -10.28 7.15 12.08
N LYS A 55 -9.88 5.97 11.62
CA LYS A 55 -9.49 4.87 12.49
C LYS A 55 -8.12 4.33 12.06
N VAL A 56 -7.24 4.11 13.03
CA VAL A 56 -5.98 3.39 12.83
C VAL A 56 -6.19 1.97 13.28
N VAL A 57 -5.96 1.03 12.37
CA VAL A 57 -6.23 -0.39 12.56
C VAL A 57 -4.90 -1.13 12.59
N ARG A 58 -4.75 -2.05 13.54
CA ARG A 58 -3.63 -3.00 13.63
C ARG A 58 -4.18 -4.42 13.64
N LYS A 59 -3.69 -5.27 12.76
CA LYS A 59 -4.13 -6.67 12.67
C LYS A 59 -3.21 -7.57 13.46
N ASN A 60 -3.75 -8.38 14.38
CA ASN A 60 -3.03 -9.49 14.97
C ASN A 60 -2.92 -10.65 13.96
N SER A 61 -1.68 -11.04 13.66
CA SER A 61 -1.33 -12.01 12.62
C SER A 61 -1.73 -13.45 12.96
N ARG A 62 -1.80 -13.78 14.26
CA ARG A 62 -2.04 -15.15 14.74
C ARG A 62 -3.48 -15.37 15.20
N ALA A 63 -4.26 -14.30 15.36
CA ALA A 63 -5.63 -14.40 15.86
C ALA A 63 -6.58 -14.98 14.80
N ARG A 64 -7.34 -16.00 15.23
CA ARG A 64 -8.47 -16.59 14.50
C ARG A 64 -9.68 -16.62 15.46
N PRO A 65 -10.81 -15.94 15.16
CA PRO A 65 -11.05 -15.00 14.04
C PRO A 65 -10.08 -13.80 14.03
N TRP A 66 -10.06 -13.01 12.96
CA TRP A 66 -9.14 -11.86 12.88
C TRP A 66 -9.40 -10.91 14.05
N SER A 67 -8.35 -10.59 14.80
CA SER A 67 -8.43 -9.62 15.89
C SER A 67 -7.73 -8.34 15.47
N PHE A 68 -8.44 -7.23 15.63
CA PHE A 68 -7.97 -5.90 15.30
C PHE A 68 -7.94 -5.01 16.52
N GLU A 69 -6.82 -4.32 16.73
CA GLU A 69 -6.75 -3.16 17.61
C GLU A 69 -7.03 -1.91 16.79
N ILE A 70 -7.95 -1.09 17.27
CA ILE A 70 -8.50 0.02 16.52
C ILE A 70 -8.49 1.27 17.39
N PHE A 71 -7.69 2.26 17.01
CA PHE A 71 -7.81 3.62 17.50
C PHE A 71 -8.93 4.32 16.73
N SER A 72 -9.79 5.07 17.43
CA SER A 72 -10.85 5.88 16.81
C SER A 72 -10.66 7.35 17.13
N SER A 73 -10.68 8.21 16.11
CA SER A 73 -10.68 9.67 16.30
C SER A 73 -11.87 10.16 17.10
N ASP A 74 -13.02 9.50 16.97
CA ASP A 74 -14.28 9.91 17.61
C ASP A 74 -14.22 9.76 19.14
N THR A 75 -13.46 8.78 19.64
CA THR A 75 -13.37 8.46 21.07
C THR A 75 -12.00 8.78 21.67
N GLY A 76 -10.98 9.00 20.84
CA GLY A 76 -9.59 9.16 21.26
C GLY A 76 -9.00 7.92 21.93
N LYS A 77 -9.60 6.74 21.75
CA LYS A 77 -9.23 5.51 22.48
C LYS A 77 -9.01 4.33 21.53
N TRP A 78 -8.20 3.39 21.99
CA TRP A 78 -8.05 2.08 21.39
C TRP A 78 -9.16 1.13 21.85
N SER A 79 -9.56 0.22 20.97
CA SER A 79 -10.52 -0.84 21.22
C SER A 79 -10.10 -2.11 20.47
N VAL A 80 -10.61 -3.27 20.90
CA VAL A 80 -10.36 -4.54 20.23
C VAL A 80 -11.64 -5.01 19.56
N THR A 81 -11.56 -5.40 18.30
CA THR A 81 -12.69 -5.96 17.55
C THR A 81 -12.27 -7.26 16.88
N GLN A 82 -13.14 -8.27 16.97
CA GLN A 82 -12.98 -9.52 16.25
C GLN A 82 -13.85 -9.54 15.00
N VAL A 83 -13.27 -9.97 13.89
CA VAL A 83 -13.91 -10.03 12.57
C VAL A 83 -13.76 -11.43 11.99
N THR A 84 -14.86 -12.03 11.57
CA THR A 84 -14.88 -13.31 10.88
C THR A 84 -14.54 -13.10 9.41
N CYS A 85 -13.65 -13.93 8.87
CA CYS A 85 -13.22 -13.86 7.48
C CYS A 85 -13.76 -15.09 6.70
N PRO A 86 -14.40 -14.91 5.54
CA PRO A 86 -15.01 -16.00 4.79
C PRO A 86 -13.98 -16.94 4.13
N GLY A 87 -14.24 -18.24 4.23
CA GLY A 87 -13.50 -19.33 3.57
C GLY A 87 -12.75 -20.27 4.54
N PRO A 88 -12.33 -21.47 4.08
CA PRO A 88 -11.88 -22.59 4.93
C PRO A 88 -10.69 -22.29 5.85
N HIS A 89 -9.93 -21.22 5.55
CA HIS A 89 -8.72 -20.85 6.28
C HIS A 89 -8.71 -19.39 6.75
N GLY A 90 -9.86 -18.71 6.74
CA GLY A 90 -10.00 -17.34 7.24
C GLY A 90 -9.06 -16.31 6.59
N GLY A 91 -8.62 -16.53 5.34
CA GLY A 91 -7.65 -15.69 4.64
C GLY A 91 -6.22 -15.86 5.18
N PHE A 92 -5.29 -16.25 4.32
CA PHE A 92 -3.86 -16.21 4.59
C PHE A 92 -3.34 -14.88 4.07
N LEU A 93 -3.45 -13.83 4.89
CA LEU A 93 -2.80 -12.57 4.59
C LEU A 93 -1.29 -12.76 4.76
N LEU A 94 -0.51 -12.28 3.79
CA LEU A 94 0.93 -12.13 3.95
C LEU A 94 1.20 -11.25 5.17
N ASN A 95 2.33 -11.48 5.83
CA ASN A 95 2.78 -10.68 6.97
C ASN A 95 3.03 -9.19 6.63
N THR A 96 2.76 -8.75 5.40
CA THR A 96 2.92 -7.38 4.90
C THR A 96 1.94 -7.12 3.74
N SER A 97 0.62 -7.18 3.98
CA SER A 97 -0.37 -7.07 2.90
C SER A 97 -0.71 -5.61 2.53
N ASN A 98 -0.14 -4.62 3.22
CA ASN A 98 -0.29 -3.17 2.98
C ASN A 98 -1.72 -2.78 2.57
N PRO A 99 -2.67 -2.75 3.52
CA PRO A 99 -4.07 -2.54 3.20
C PRO A 99 -4.29 -1.21 2.52
N VAL A 100 -5.16 -1.24 1.52
CA VAL A 100 -5.57 -0.04 0.81
C VAL A 100 -6.85 0.50 1.43
N SER A 101 -6.82 1.79 1.73
CA SER A 101 -7.97 2.55 2.21
C SER A 101 -8.82 3.02 1.04
N PHE A 102 -10.08 2.58 0.98
CA PHE A 102 -10.98 2.97 -0.09
C PHE A 102 -12.44 2.98 0.40
N ASN A 103 -13.17 4.07 0.14
CA ASN A 103 -14.58 4.24 0.50
C ASN A 103 -14.94 3.84 1.95
N GLY A 104 -14.10 4.29 2.90
CA GLY A 104 -14.30 4.02 4.33
C GLY A 104 -14.01 2.58 4.76
N LYS A 105 -13.38 1.77 3.89
CA LYS A 105 -13.06 0.36 4.13
C LYS A 105 -11.58 0.09 3.91
N LEU A 106 -11.04 -0.92 4.60
CA LEU A 106 -9.73 -1.45 4.29
C LEU A 106 -9.86 -2.68 3.40
N HIS A 107 -8.93 -2.78 2.46
CA HIS A 107 -8.87 -3.83 1.45
C HIS A 107 -7.51 -4.51 1.53
N TRP A 108 -7.49 -5.82 1.75
CA TRP A 108 -6.27 -6.63 1.80
C TRP A 108 -6.25 -7.61 0.65
N LEU A 109 -5.10 -7.74 0.01
CA LEU A 109 -4.87 -8.82 -0.94
C LEU A 109 -4.55 -10.12 -0.18
N ASP A 110 -5.36 -11.16 -0.41
CA ASP A 110 -5.22 -12.50 0.17
C ASP A 110 -4.49 -13.44 -0.79
N LEU A 111 -3.71 -14.38 -0.24
CA LEU A 111 -2.98 -15.38 -1.01
C LEU A 111 -3.88 -16.29 -1.83
N SER A 112 -5.14 -16.46 -1.41
CA SER A 112 -6.14 -17.26 -2.14
C SER A 112 -6.76 -16.53 -3.33
N ARG A 113 -6.06 -15.56 -3.94
CA ARG A 113 -6.54 -14.74 -5.07
C ARG A 113 -7.86 -14.04 -4.77
N ARG A 114 -7.94 -13.38 -3.60
CA ARG A 114 -9.12 -12.62 -3.20
C ARG A 114 -8.71 -11.27 -2.62
N VAL A 115 -9.58 -10.28 -2.70
CA VAL A 115 -9.48 -9.07 -1.89
C VAL A 115 -10.43 -9.23 -0.71
N ILE A 116 -9.90 -9.16 0.50
CA ILE A 116 -10.71 -9.13 1.73
C ILE A 116 -11.02 -7.67 2.06
N VAL A 117 -12.27 -7.37 2.36
CA VAL A 117 -12.75 -6.02 2.63
C VAL A 117 -13.49 -5.98 3.95
N HIS A 118 -13.21 -4.96 4.75
CA HIS A 118 -13.95 -4.74 5.99
C HIS A 118 -14.20 -3.25 6.27
N ASP A 119 -15.40 -2.95 6.76
CA ASP A 119 -15.86 -1.61 7.10
C ASP A 119 -15.80 -1.40 8.63
N PHE A 120 -14.75 -0.72 9.08
CA PHE A 120 -14.52 -0.44 10.50
C PHE A 120 -15.43 0.66 11.06
N PHE A 121 -16.25 1.31 10.25
CA PHE A 121 -17.27 2.25 10.71
C PHE A 121 -18.65 1.61 10.83
N SER A 122 -18.81 0.39 10.29
CA SER A 122 -20.03 -0.41 10.45
C SER A 122 -20.02 -1.22 11.76
N HIS A 123 -21.19 -1.74 12.13
CA HIS A 123 -21.34 -2.71 13.23
C HIS A 123 -21.18 -4.16 12.77
N ASP A 124 -20.91 -4.38 11.47
CA ASP A 124 -20.71 -5.71 10.92
C ASP A 124 -19.42 -6.31 11.49
N LYS A 125 -19.46 -7.58 11.84
CA LYS A 125 -18.29 -8.35 12.31
C LYS A 125 -17.81 -9.35 11.26
N GLN A 126 -18.36 -9.29 10.05
CA GLN A 126 -17.96 -10.13 8.94
C GLN A 126 -17.15 -9.31 7.93
N ALA A 127 -16.07 -9.91 7.43
CA ALA A 127 -15.36 -9.39 6.27
C ALA A 127 -15.98 -9.96 4.99
N ARG A 128 -15.88 -9.20 3.90
CA ARG A 128 -16.25 -9.66 2.55
C ARG A 128 -15.02 -10.18 1.83
N ALA A 129 -15.14 -11.26 1.09
CA ALA A 129 -14.12 -11.68 0.13
C ALA A 129 -14.61 -11.44 -1.30
N ILE A 130 -13.75 -10.86 -2.11
CA ILE A 130 -14.00 -10.58 -3.54
C ILE A 130 -13.00 -11.41 -4.32
N SER A 131 -13.47 -12.29 -5.19
CA SER A 131 -12.61 -13.07 -6.06
C SER A 131 -11.90 -12.14 -7.05
N LEU A 132 -10.61 -12.39 -7.28
CA LEU A 132 -9.87 -11.72 -8.34
C LEU A 132 -10.30 -12.24 -9.73
N PRO A 133 -10.11 -11.47 -10.82
CA PRO A 133 -10.36 -11.92 -12.19
C PRO A 133 -9.62 -13.22 -12.54
N ASP A 134 -10.32 -14.15 -13.20
CA ASP A 134 -9.78 -15.49 -13.50
C ASP A 134 -8.51 -15.44 -14.37
N ASN A 135 -8.46 -14.50 -15.31
CA ASN A 135 -7.38 -14.31 -16.28
C ASN A 135 -6.12 -13.62 -15.71
N LEU A 136 -6.10 -13.31 -14.41
CA LEU A 136 -4.87 -12.85 -13.76
C LEU A 136 -3.83 -13.97 -13.74
N LYS A 137 -2.67 -13.70 -14.33
CA LYS A 137 -1.63 -14.70 -14.55
C LYS A 137 -0.75 -14.93 -13.32
N CYS A 138 -0.80 -14.03 -12.34
CA CYS A 138 0.10 -14.04 -11.19
C CYS A 138 -0.59 -14.48 -9.90
N LEU A 139 0.09 -15.36 -9.16
CA LEU A 139 -0.22 -15.65 -7.77
C LEU A 139 0.60 -14.69 -6.88
N PRO A 140 0.03 -14.15 -5.78
CA PRO A 140 0.74 -13.19 -4.93
C PRO A 140 2.00 -13.76 -4.24
N ALA A 141 2.25 -15.07 -4.33
CA ALA A 141 3.36 -15.77 -3.70
C ALA A 141 4.62 -15.91 -4.58
N PHE A 142 4.55 -15.65 -5.88
CA PHE A 142 5.65 -15.92 -6.82
C PHE A 142 6.29 -14.62 -7.34
N THR A 143 6.93 -13.88 -6.45
CA THR A 143 7.85 -12.81 -6.86
C THR A 143 9.21 -13.38 -7.23
N ILE A 144 9.61 -13.21 -8.50
CA ILE A 144 11.00 -13.41 -8.91
C ILE A 144 11.80 -12.20 -8.42
N LYS A 145 12.92 -12.45 -7.71
CA LYS A 145 13.79 -11.36 -7.23
C LYS A 145 14.28 -10.53 -8.41
N ASN A 146 14.27 -9.20 -8.25
CA ASN A 146 14.72 -8.21 -9.24
C ASN A 146 13.90 -8.13 -10.54
N THR A 147 12.66 -8.63 -10.56
CA THR A 147 11.73 -8.36 -11.66
C THR A 147 10.40 -7.80 -11.14
N PRO A 148 9.67 -7.02 -11.96
CA PRO A 148 8.33 -6.55 -11.65
C PRO A 148 7.28 -7.66 -11.83
N CYS A 149 7.63 -8.75 -12.50
CA CYS A 149 6.72 -9.84 -12.85
C CYS A 149 6.33 -10.68 -11.63
N GLY A 150 5.07 -11.11 -11.58
CA GLY A 150 4.55 -11.82 -10.41
C GLY A 150 4.12 -10.91 -9.27
N LYS A 151 4.28 -9.58 -9.42
CA LYS A 151 3.80 -8.59 -8.45
C LYS A 151 2.38 -8.19 -8.78
N MET A 152 1.57 -8.17 -7.74
CA MET A 152 0.23 -7.62 -7.76
C MET A 152 0.19 -6.45 -6.78
N ILE A 153 -0.30 -5.31 -7.23
CA ILE A 153 -0.32 -4.09 -6.44
C ILE A 153 -1.75 -3.62 -6.33
N CYS A 154 -2.17 -3.30 -5.12
CA CYS A 154 -3.44 -2.68 -4.83
C CYS A 154 -3.20 -1.20 -4.57
N THR A 155 -4.03 -0.34 -5.15
CA THR A 155 -4.00 1.11 -4.93
C THR A 155 -5.39 1.72 -5.15
N THR A 156 -5.49 3.04 -5.12
CA THR A 156 -6.69 3.78 -5.50
C THR A 156 -6.38 4.74 -6.64
N SER A 157 -7.28 4.88 -7.59
CA SER A 157 -7.14 5.83 -8.70
C SER A 157 -8.51 6.28 -9.17
N GLN A 158 -8.69 7.59 -9.39
CA GLN A 158 -9.93 8.16 -9.97
C GLN A 158 -11.23 7.70 -9.27
N GLY A 159 -11.18 7.52 -7.95
CA GLY A 159 -12.35 7.04 -7.18
C GLY A 159 -12.64 5.54 -7.28
N TYR A 160 -11.71 4.76 -7.82
CA TYR A 160 -11.78 3.29 -7.84
C TYR A 160 -10.70 2.68 -6.97
N PHE A 161 -11.01 1.51 -6.38
CA PHE A 161 -9.97 0.57 -5.98
C PHE A 161 -9.38 -0.05 -7.25
N VAL A 162 -8.06 -0.05 -7.34
CA VAL A 162 -7.30 -0.48 -8.51
C VAL A 162 -6.39 -1.63 -8.15
N LEU A 163 -6.40 -2.64 -9.02
CA LEU A 163 -5.45 -3.75 -9.00
C LEU A 163 -4.55 -3.64 -10.23
N ILE A 164 -3.25 -3.69 -10.01
CA ILE A 164 -2.24 -3.70 -11.07
C ILE A 164 -1.58 -5.08 -11.06
N ASP A 165 -1.62 -5.74 -12.22
CA ASP A 165 -1.02 -7.05 -12.46
C ASP A 165 0.08 -6.96 -13.52
N VAL A 166 1.18 -7.67 -13.29
CA VAL A 166 2.37 -7.59 -14.13
C VAL A 166 2.70 -8.96 -14.70
N GLY A 167 2.43 -9.14 -15.99
CA GLY A 167 2.70 -10.38 -16.71
C GLY A 167 3.95 -10.30 -17.59
N PHE A 168 4.92 -11.20 -17.39
CA PHE A 168 6.12 -11.28 -18.23
C PHE A 168 5.78 -11.73 -19.65
N ILE A 169 6.46 -11.14 -20.63
CA ILE A 169 6.41 -11.51 -22.05
C ILE A 169 7.82 -11.96 -22.45
N LYS A 170 7.97 -13.27 -22.65
CA LYS A 170 9.27 -13.91 -22.84
C LYS A 170 9.91 -13.51 -24.18
N GLU A 171 9.08 -13.34 -25.21
CA GLU A 171 9.48 -13.11 -26.60
C GLU A 171 10.21 -11.78 -26.78
N VAL A 172 9.80 -10.75 -26.03
CA VAL A 172 10.37 -9.40 -26.11
C VAL A 172 11.14 -9.01 -24.85
N ASN A 173 11.39 -9.97 -23.95
CA ASN A 173 12.04 -9.75 -22.65
C ASN A 173 11.48 -8.52 -21.90
N SER A 174 10.16 -8.40 -21.86
CA SER A 174 9.45 -7.27 -21.27
C SER A 174 8.22 -7.77 -20.52
N TYR A 175 7.29 -6.88 -20.16
CA TYR A 175 6.09 -7.25 -19.42
C TYR A 175 4.89 -6.37 -19.80
N ASN A 176 3.70 -6.93 -19.65
CA ASN A 176 2.44 -6.19 -19.72
C ASN A 176 2.02 -5.76 -18.33
N VAL A 177 1.63 -4.49 -18.21
CA VAL A 177 0.91 -3.97 -17.05
C VAL A 177 -0.58 -4.01 -17.36
N ARG A 178 -1.34 -4.73 -16.54
CA ARG A 178 -2.80 -4.82 -16.64
C ARG A 178 -3.42 -4.17 -15.43
N VAL A 179 -4.41 -3.31 -15.67
CA VAL A 179 -5.07 -2.51 -14.66
C VAL A 179 -6.54 -2.90 -14.60
N TRP A 180 -6.98 -3.25 -13.39
CA TRP A 180 -8.35 -3.63 -13.11
C TRP A 180 -8.97 -2.66 -12.11
N ARG A 181 -10.23 -2.28 -12.32
CA ARG A 181 -10.99 -1.41 -11.42
C ARG A 181 -12.09 -2.21 -10.76
N LEU A 182 -12.24 -2.09 -9.45
CA LEU A 182 -13.34 -2.69 -8.71
C LEU A 182 -14.56 -1.77 -8.76
N LYS A 183 -15.67 -2.29 -9.27
CA LYS A 183 -17.00 -1.65 -9.19
C LYS A 183 -17.57 -1.89 -7.80
N SER A 184 -17.76 -0.82 -7.02
CA SER A 184 -18.12 -0.91 -5.60
C SER A 184 -19.57 -1.38 -5.37
N ASP A 185 -20.44 -1.11 -6.33
CA ASP A 185 -21.86 -1.48 -6.34
C ASP A 185 -22.05 -2.97 -6.63
N SER A 186 -21.40 -3.49 -7.67
CA SER A 186 -21.53 -4.89 -8.09
C SER A 186 -20.49 -5.83 -7.48
N TRP A 187 -19.41 -5.30 -6.91
CA TRP A 187 -18.22 -6.06 -6.47
C TRP A 187 -17.57 -6.85 -7.61
N SER A 188 -17.70 -6.37 -8.84
CA SER A 188 -17.11 -6.97 -10.03
C SER A 188 -15.90 -6.18 -10.52
N TRP A 189 -15.01 -6.85 -11.24
CA TRP A 189 -13.85 -6.22 -11.84
C TRP A 189 -14.12 -5.75 -13.26
N ASP A 190 -13.56 -4.60 -13.59
CA ASP A 190 -13.54 -4.07 -14.95
C ASP A 190 -12.09 -3.98 -15.43
N HIS A 191 -11.83 -4.44 -16.65
CA HIS A 191 -10.51 -4.32 -17.25
C HIS A 191 -10.34 -2.90 -17.78
N ALA A 192 -9.55 -2.09 -17.09
CA ALA A 192 -9.41 -0.68 -17.41
C ALA A 192 -8.36 -0.44 -18.51
N LEU A 193 -7.24 -1.16 -18.47
CA LEU A 193 -6.11 -0.90 -19.36
C LEU A 193 -5.12 -2.06 -19.39
N GLU A 194 -4.50 -2.30 -20.54
CA GLU A 194 -3.31 -3.15 -20.68
C GLU A 194 -2.23 -2.39 -21.49
N ILE A 195 -1.01 -2.33 -20.96
CA ILE A 195 0.13 -1.64 -21.60
C ILE A 195 1.29 -2.61 -21.72
N ASN A 196 1.84 -2.71 -22.93
CA ASN A 196 3.12 -3.37 -23.14
C ASN A 196 4.26 -2.40 -22.82
N MET A 197 5.06 -2.71 -21.79
CA MET A 197 6.08 -1.77 -21.34
C MET A 197 7.23 -1.57 -22.33
N ALA A 198 7.47 -2.53 -23.23
CA ALA A 198 8.39 -2.34 -24.35
C ALA A 198 7.90 -1.24 -25.30
N SER A 199 6.58 -1.14 -25.55
CA SER A 199 6.01 -0.15 -26.47
C SER A 199 6.16 1.29 -25.97
N VAL A 200 6.22 1.47 -24.66
CA VAL A 200 6.48 2.78 -24.03
C VAL A 200 7.96 3.00 -23.76
N GLY A 201 8.86 2.11 -24.22
CA GLY A 201 10.31 2.22 -24.04
C GLY A 201 10.73 2.22 -22.57
N LEU A 202 10.07 1.42 -21.73
CA LEU A 202 10.45 1.19 -20.33
C LEU A 202 10.95 -0.25 -20.17
N GLY A 203 12.10 -0.38 -19.52
CA GLY A 203 12.80 -1.65 -19.39
C GLY A 203 12.18 -2.57 -18.32
N PRO A 204 12.63 -3.84 -18.28
CA PRO A 204 12.16 -4.83 -17.31
C PRO A 204 12.53 -4.50 -15.86
N SER A 205 13.33 -3.47 -15.61
CA SER A 205 13.70 -2.99 -14.26
C SER A 205 12.65 -2.06 -13.64
N CYS A 206 11.71 -1.54 -14.42
CA CYS A 206 10.68 -0.64 -13.94
C CYS A 206 9.58 -1.42 -13.21
N VAL A 207 9.25 -1.03 -11.98
CA VAL A 207 8.19 -1.67 -11.20
C VAL A 207 7.03 -0.69 -11.09
N PRO A 208 5.82 -1.01 -11.60
CA PRO A 208 4.65 -0.17 -11.38
C PRO A 208 4.43 0.06 -9.89
N MET A 209 3.98 1.24 -9.49
CA MET A 209 3.71 1.59 -8.09
C MET A 209 2.29 2.15 -7.94
N ALA A 210 1.87 2.98 -8.87
CA ALA A 210 0.53 3.58 -8.91
C ALA A 210 0.16 3.94 -10.35
N ILE A 211 -1.11 4.26 -10.56
CA ILE A 211 -1.62 4.82 -11.80
C ILE A 211 -2.62 5.93 -11.47
N ASP A 212 -2.55 7.04 -12.18
CA ASP A 212 -3.53 8.11 -12.09
C ASP A 212 -3.84 8.69 -13.46
N ILE A 213 -5.11 8.83 -13.79
CA ILE A 213 -5.62 9.26 -15.11
C ILE A 213 -4.93 8.51 -16.26
N GLU A 214 -3.96 9.15 -16.91
CA GLU A 214 -3.18 8.66 -18.05
C GLU A 214 -1.70 8.51 -17.68
N VAL A 215 -1.34 8.57 -16.41
CA VAL A 215 0.05 8.53 -15.92
C VAL A 215 0.27 7.28 -15.08
N ILE A 216 1.24 6.46 -15.47
CA ILE A 216 1.73 5.36 -14.64
C ILE A 216 2.99 5.81 -13.89
N TYR A 217 3.00 5.57 -12.58
CA TYR A 217 4.14 5.82 -11.70
C TYR A 217 4.88 4.51 -11.48
N LEU A 218 6.19 4.53 -11.69
CA LEU A 218 7.06 3.37 -11.57
C LEU A 218 8.27 3.70 -10.70
N TRP A 219 8.85 2.66 -10.13
CA TRP A 219 10.18 2.69 -9.53
C TRP A 219 11.15 1.94 -10.44
N ASP A 220 12.16 2.62 -10.99
CA ASP A 220 13.21 1.95 -11.74
C ASP A 220 14.26 1.38 -10.78
N LEU A 221 14.34 0.06 -10.70
CA LEU A 221 15.29 -0.65 -9.85
C LEU A 221 16.75 -0.39 -10.23
N GLN A 222 17.03 -0.11 -11.51
CA GLN A 222 18.39 0.10 -12.00
C GLN A 222 18.87 1.51 -11.68
N SER A 223 18.10 2.52 -12.07
CA SER A 223 18.43 3.93 -11.83
C SER A 223 18.14 4.36 -10.38
N LYS A 224 17.36 3.57 -9.64
CA LYS A 224 16.91 3.84 -8.27
C LYS A 224 16.20 5.19 -8.16
N CYS A 225 15.24 5.41 -9.05
CA CYS A 225 14.48 6.66 -9.10
C CYS A 225 13.02 6.39 -9.48
N PHE A 226 12.15 7.33 -9.17
CA PHE A 226 10.77 7.33 -9.65
C PHE A 226 10.70 7.78 -11.11
N VAL A 227 9.81 7.13 -11.85
CA VAL A 227 9.49 7.46 -13.24
C VAL A 227 7.99 7.66 -13.33
N ALA A 228 7.56 8.81 -13.84
CA ALA A 228 6.18 9.00 -14.26
C ALA A 228 6.14 8.97 -15.79
N CYS A 229 5.24 8.16 -16.35
CA CYS A 229 5.08 8.00 -17.79
C CYS A 229 3.64 8.34 -18.17
N ASN A 230 3.46 9.37 -18.99
CA ASN A 230 2.17 9.69 -19.59
C ASN A 230 1.91 8.70 -20.73
N LEU A 231 0.87 7.90 -20.60
CA LEU A 231 0.50 6.81 -21.49
C LEU A 231 -0.09 7.31 -22.80
N ARG A 232 -0.61 8.54 -22.84
CA ARG A 232 -1.16 9.15 -24.06
C ARG A 232 -0.08 9.79 -24.91
N THR A 233 0.85 10.52 -24.30
CA THR A 233 1.92 11.24 -25.01
C THR A 233 3.23 10.47 -25.06
N LEU A 234 3.36 9.39 -24.28
CA LEU A 234 4.58 8.61 -24.05
C LEU A 234 5.73 9.43 -23.42
N ALA A 235 5.44 10.64 -22.94
CA ALA A 235 6.40 11.48 -22.24
C ALA A 235 6.75 10.87 -20.88
N LYS A 236 8.04 10.93 -20.52
CA LYS A 236 8.57 10.40 -19.26
C LYS A 236 9.23 11.51 -18.48
N SER A 237 8.96 11.56 -17.19
CA SER A 237 9.68 12.39 -16.23
C SER A 237 10.33 11.53 -15.17
N TYR A 238 11.57 11.84 -14.84
CA TYR A 238 12.37 11.13 -13.85
C TYR A 238 12.50 11.99 -12.59
N GLY A 239 12.33 11.39 -11.41
CA GLY A 239 12.56 12.07 -10.13
C GLY A 239 14.03 12.50 -10.01
N ALA A 240 14.29 13.72 -9.50
CA ALA A 240 15.66 14.19 -9.35
C ALA A 240 16.30 13.52 -8.13
N ARG A 241 17.35 12.73 -8.39
CA ARG A 241 18.18 12.14 -7.34
C ARG A 241 18.92 13.26 -6.60
N LYS A 242 18.66 13.46 -5.31
CA LYS A 242 19.66 14.11 -4.45
C LYS A 242 20.74 13.06 -4.14
N VAL A 243 21.96 13.27 -4.64
CA VAL A 243 23.11 12.42 -4.32
C VAL A 243 23.30 12.46 -2.80
N GLY A 244 22.91 11.39 -2.11
CA GLY A 244 23.14 11.28 -0.68
C GLY A 244 24.63 11.28 -0.38
N THR A 245 25.06 12.09 0.58
CA THR A 245 26.42 12.04 1.12
C THR A 245 26.61 10.70 1.84
N PRO A 246 27.65 9.91 1.54
CA PRO A 246 27.93 8.71 2.30
C PRO A 246 28.30 9.10 3.73
N VAL A 247 27.48 8.73 4.71
CA VAL A 247 27.84 8.79 6.12
C VAL A 247 28.69 7.56 6.39
N ASN A 248 29.96 7.77 6.77
CA ASN A 248 30.83 6.70 7.27
C ASN A 248 30.23 6.15 8.57
N SER A 249 29.55 5.01 8.50
CA SER A 249 29.25 4.17 9.66
C SER A 249 30.12 2.90 9.63
N ASN A 250 30.47 2.44 10.83
CA ASN A 250 31.44 1.37 11.14
C ASN A 250 31.40 0.14 10.22
N PRO A 251 32.53 -0.59 10.04
CA PRO A 251 32.64 -1.74 9.13
C PRO A 251 31.75 -2.95 9.48
N PHE A 252 31.09 -2.93 10.64
CA PHE A 252 30.23 -4.00 11.14
C PHE A 252 28.72 -3.67 11.12
N GLU A 253 28.34 -2.46 10.70
CA GLU A 253 26.94 -2.12 10.44
C GLU A 253 26.70 -2.06 8.93
N THR A 254 25.61 -2.70 8.47
CA THR A 254 25.14 -2.66 7.09
C THR A 254 25.12 -1.22 6.56
N ARG A 255 25.73 -0.99 5.39
CA ARG A 255 25.71 0.30 4.68
C ARG A 255 24.27 0.71 4.34
N GLU A 256 23.59 1.36 5.27
CA GLU A 256 22.31 2.01 5.01
C GLU A 256 22.56 3.41 4.46
N THR A 257 22.26 3.59 3.18
CA THR A 257 22.22 4.91 2.55
C THR A 257 20.92 5.59 2.97
N VAL A 258 21.02 6.70 3.70
CA VAL A 258 19.87 7.55 4.05
C VAL A 258 19.58 8.45 2.86
N TYR A 259 18.44 8.25 2.20
CA TYR A 259 17.99 9.10 1.10
C TYR A 259 17.25 10.32 1.66
N LYS A 260 17.62 11.52 1.19
CA LYS A 260 16.80 12.73 1.33
C LYS A 260 15.86 12.83 0.11
N GLU A 261 14.68 13.41 0.34
CA GLU A 261 13.59 13.58 -0.63
C GLU A 261 14.04 13.90 -2.06
N ASP A 262 13.50 13.12 -3.01
CA ASP A 262 13.60 13.39 -4.44
C ASP A 262 12.57 14.48 -4.80
N ASP A 263 13.05 15.63 -5.26
CA ASP A 263 12.20 16.65 -5.88
C ASP A 263 12.00 16.29 -7.35
N PHE A 264 10.76 16.22 -7.84
CA PHE A 264 10.54 16.23 -9.29
C PHE A 264 10.86 17.63 -9.82
N ARG A 265 11.93 17.78 -10.61
CA ARG A 265 12.15 19.03 -11.36
C ARG A 265 11.14 19.09 -12.50
N SER A 266 10.10 19.91 -12.31
CA SER A 266 9.14 20.26 -13.36
C SER A 266 9.73 21.35 -14.23
N GLU A 267 10.00 21.05 -15.49
CA GLU A 267 9.90 22.08 -16.53
C GLU A 267 8.41 22.25 -16.84
N HIS A 268 7.90 23.43 -16.50
CA HIS A 268 6.57 23.97 -16.80
C HIS A 268 5.52 22.96 -17.30
N LEU A 269 4.73 22.41 -16.36
CA LEU A 269 3.26 22.23 -16.49
C LEU A 269 2.68 21.59 -15.21
N SER A 270 1.51 22.10 -14.82
CA SER A 270 0.77 21.91 -13.57
C SER A 270 0.07 20.54 -13.43
N PHE A 271 0.81 19.43 -13.49
CA PHE A 271 0.23 18.08 -13.42
C PHE A 271 0.24 17.42 -12.03
N LEU A 272 0.87 18.04 -11.02
CA LEU A 272 1.12 17.41 -9.71
C LEU A 272 0.03 17.66 -8.64
N SER A 273 -1.02 18.43 -8.93
CA SER A 273 -2.10 18.74 -7.97
C SER A 273 -3.07 17.59 -7.68
N HIS A 274 -2.90 16.44 -8.34
CA HIS A 274 -3.85 15.32 -8.27
C HIS A 274 -3.37 14.11 -7.46
N PHE A 275 -2.15 14.15 -6.91
CA PHE A 275 -1.73 13.13 -5.96
C PHE A 275 -2.57 13.29 -4.69
N VAL A 276 -3.54 12.39 -4.47
CA VAL A 276 -4.26 12.33 -3.20
C VAL A 276 -3.30 11.74 -2.18
N PRO A 277 -2.74 12.54 -1.26
CA PRO A 277 -1.94 11.97 -0.20
C PRO A 277 -2.93 11.20 0.68
N SER A 278 -2.88 9.88 0.66
CA SER A 278 -3.49 9.11 1.74
C SER A 278 -2.73 9.49 3.01
N LEU A 279 -3.44 9.90 4.07
CA LEU A 279 -2.86 9.99 5.40
C LEU A 279 -2.15 8.65 5.69
N GLN A 280 -0.86 8.72 6.02
CA GLN A 280 -0.05 7.52 6.26
C GLN A 280 0.03 7.26 7.77
N VAL A 281 0.10 5.98 8.13
CA VAL A 281 0.37 5.54 9.49
C VAL A 281 1.77 4.94 9.49
N LEU A 282 2.68 5.59 10.20
CA LEU A 282 4.07 5.16 10.30
C LEU A 282 4.31 4.54 11.69
N PRO A 283 4.45 3.21 11.81
CA PRO A 283 4.92 2.60 13.04
C PRO A 283 6.43 2.84 13.16
N THR A 284 6.85 3.61 14.17
CA THR A 284 8.28 3.80 14.45
C THR A 284 8.73 2.93 15.61
N THR A 285 9.66 2.02 15.34
CA THR A 285 10.49 1.37 16.35
C THR A 285 11.71 2.25 16.64
N LEU A 286 12.03 2.54 17.90
CA LEU A 286 13.22 3.30 18.31
C LEU A 286 14.53 2.52 18.05
N ARG A 287 14.87 2.34 16.76
CA ARG A 287 16.21 2.16 16.19
C ARG A 287 16.15 2.68 14.75
N LYS A 288 16.31 4.00 14.59
CA LYS A 288 16.34 4.80 13.35
C LYS A 288 15.13 4.62 12.40
N PRO A 289 14.29 5.65 12.20
CA PRO A 289 13.17 5.56 11.26
C PRO A 289 13.65 5.43 9.82
N LYS A 290 13.19 4.39 9.12
CA LYS A 290 13.18 4.34 7.65
C LYS A 290 11.85 4.91 7.17
N MET A 291 11.91 6.05 6.49
CA MET A 291 10.77 6.65 5.79
C MET A 291 10.66 6.02 4.40
N ILE A 292 9.48 5.46 4.08
CA ILE A 292 9.09 5.11 2.72
C ILE A 292 7.71 5.73 2.52
N TYR A 293 7.65 6.74 1.67
CA TYR A 293 6.40 7.31 1.16
C TYR A 293 5.98 6.47 -0.05
N ILE A 294 4.69 6.07 -0.10
CA ILE A 294 4.04 5.59 -1.33
C ILE A 294 3.41 6.79 -2.02
#